data_AF-A0A7M4F5T4-F1
#
_entry.id   AF-A0A7M4F5T4-F1
#
_cell.length_a   1.000
_cell.length_b   1.000
_cell.length_c   1.000
_cell.angle_alpha   90.00
_cell.angle_beta   90.00
_cell.angle_gamma   90.00
#
_symmetry.space_group_name_H-M   'P 1'
#
loop_
_entity.id
_entity.type
_entity.pdbx_description
1 polymer ?
#
loop_
_entity_poly.entity_id
_entity_poly.type
_entity_poly.pdbx_seq_one_letter_code
_entity_poly.pdbx_strand_id
1 'polypeptide(L)'
;MSLAAPSSSDACLSIVHSLLCHRQGGENETFAKRAIESLVKKLKEKKDELDSLITAVTTGGAHPSKCVTIQRTLDGRLQVAGRKGFPHVIYARLWRWPDLHKNELRHLKCCHFGFDLKYDSVCVNPYHYQRLAAPGAGEWGGRRGVGGVTGGGSRSHCLSPLWTGGHGTGPKIIKRVQRCIPGNTWGSSGCGASNKNSSRPGGP
;
A
#
# COMPACT_ATOMS: atom_id res chain seq x y z
N MET A 1 22.19 11.67 3.12
CA MET A 1 21.44 12.51 2.17
C MET A 1 19.97 12.21 2.38
N SER A 2 19.16 13.17 2.85
CA SER A 2 17.71 12.97 2.96
C SER A 2 17.17 12.77 1.55
N LEU A 3 16.72 11.56 1.24
CA LEU A 3 15.96 11.32 0.02
C LEU A 3 14.64 12.07 0.21
N ALA A 4 14.46 13.18 -0.50
CA ALA A 4 13.17 13.82 -0.61
C ALA A 4 12.14 12.76 -1.03
N ALA A 5 10.93 12.82 -0.46
CA ALA A 5 9.87 11.93 -0.91
C ALA A 5 9.63 12.17 -2.41
N PRO A 6 9.48 11.11 -3.22
CA PRO A 6 9.18 11.28 -4.63
C PRO A 6 7.86 12.04 -4.79
N SER A 7 7.78 12.83 -5.85
CA SER A 7 6.63 13.68 -6.17
C SER A 7 6.10 13.38 -7.56
N SER A 8 4.90 13.85 -7.86
CA SER A 8 4.25 13.74 -9.17
C SER A 8 5.02 14.42 -10.30
N SER A 9 5.99 15.27 -9.97
CA SER A 9 6.88 15.95 -10.92
C SER A 9 8.05 15.07 -11.36
N ASP A 10 8.34 13.98 -10.64
CA ASP A 10 9.41 13.06 -11.01
C ASP A 10 9.07 12.24 -12.26
N ALA A 11 10.11 11.76 -12.94
CA ALA A 11 9.94 10.87 -14.08
C ALA A 11 9.09 9.66 -13.70
N CYS A 12 8.14 9.26 -14.56
CA CYS A 12 7.21 8.16 -14.26
C CYS A 12 7.93 6.87 -13.83
N LEU A 13 9.12 6.60 -14.40
CA LEU A 13 9.95 5.46 -14.03
C LEU A 13 10.46 5.53 -12.58
N SER A 14 10.82 6.72 -12.08
CA SER A 14 11.26 6.94 -10.69
C SER A 14 10.10 6.67 -9.72
N ILE A 15 8.91 7.18 -10.03
CA ILE A 15 7.71 6.97 -9.23
C ILE A 15 7.34 5.48 -9.18
N VAL A 16 7.37 4.80 -10.33
CA VAL A 16 7.13 3.34 -10.41
C VAL A 16 8.12 2.58 -9.55
N HIS A 17 9.41 2.91 -9.62
CA HIS A 17 10.46 2.26 -8.83
C HIS A 17 10.24 2.48 -7.33
N SER A 18 9.93 3.71 -6.91
CA SER A 18 9.62 4.02 -5.51
C SER A 18 8.43 3.21 -5.01
N LEU A 19 7.31 3.21 -5.74
CA LEU A 19 6.10 2.47 -5.34
C LEU A 19 6.31 0.96 -5.32
N LEU A 20 7.20 0.42 -6.15
CA LEU A 20 7.59 -0.99 -6.16
C LEU A 20 8.33 -1.41 -4.88
N CYS A 21 9.14 -0.52 -4.29
CA CYS A 21 9.87 -0.81 -3.05
C CYS A 21 8.96 -1.04 -1.83
N HIS A 22 7.69 -0.62 -1.89
CA HIS A 22 6.71 -0.78 -0.81
C HIS A 22 5.78 -1.99 -0.98
N ARG A 23 6.03 -2.87 -1.97
CA ARG A 23 5.20 -4.06 -2.21
C ARG A 23 5.34 -5.11 -1.09
N GLN A 24 4.25 -5.82 -0.79
CA GLN A 24 4.21 -6.82 0.30
C GLN A 24 4.59 -8.26 -0.13
N GLY A 25 5.07 -8.45 -1.37
CA GLY A 25 5.58 -9.75 -1.83
C GLY A 25 4.55 -10.79 -2.28
N GLY A 26 3.24 -10.49 -2.24
CA GLY A 26 2.18 -11.44 -2.61
C GLY A 26 1.94 -11.64 -4.12
N GLU A 27 2.57 -10.82 -4.97
CA GLU A 27 2.42 -10.89 -6.43
C GLU A 27 3.80 -10.86 -7.11
N ASN A 28 3.90 -11.47 -8.29
CA ASN A 28 5.11 -11.48 -9.10
C ASN A 28 5.59 -10.06 -9.40
N GLU A 29 6.91 -9.84 -9.36
CA GLU A 29 7.48 -8.50 -9.58
C GLU A 29 7.15 -7.94 -10.96
N THR A 30 7.15 -8.78 -11.99
CA THR A 30 6.74 -8.40 -13.35
C THR A 30 5.29 -7.92 -13.40
N PHE A 31 4.39 -8.61 -12.70
CA PHE A 31 2.98 -8.22 -12.60
C PHE A 31 2.82 -6.91 -11.82
N ALA A 32 3.47 -6.82 -10.65
CA ALA A 32 3.49 -5.63 -9.80
C ALA A 32 3.94 -4.39 -10.59
N LYS A 33 5.05 -4.51 -11.32
CA LYS A 33 5.60 -3.44 -12.15
C LYS A 33 4.59 -2.99 -13.21
N ARG A 34 3.99 -3.92 -13.96
CA ARG A 34 2.96 -3.58 -14.97
C ARG A 34 1.71 -2.93 -14.36
N ALA A 35 1.28 -3.37 -13.18
CA ALA A 35 0.14 -2.80 -12.48
C ALA A 35 0.39 -1.35 -12.04
N ILE A 36 1.58 -1.08 -11.48
CA ILE A 36 2.00 0.25 -11.05
C ILE A 36 2.24 1.16 -12.26
N GLU A 37 2.93 0.68 -13.30
CA GLU A 37 3.13 1.42 -14.56
C GLU A 37 1.78 1.86 -15.16
N SER A 38 0.81 0.94 -15.23
CA SER A 38 -0.54 1.26 -15.72
C SER A 38 -1.24 2.31 -14.86
N LEU A 39 -1.07 2.24 -13.53
CA LEU A 39 -1.69 3.21 -12.62
C LEU A 39 -1.06 4.59 -12.75
N VAL A 40 0.28 4.68 -12.68
CA VAL A 40 1.02 5.95 -12.79
C VAL A 40 0.72 6.61 -14.14
N LYS A 41 0.63 5.84 -15.22
CA LYS A 41 0.24 6.36 -16.54
C LYS A 41 -1.17 6.95 -16.55
N LYS A 42 -2.14 6.31 -15.88
CA LYS A 42 -3.52 6.82 -15.77
C LYS A 42 -3.63 8.06 -14.89
N LEU A 43 -2.79 8.18 -13.86
CA LEU A 43 -2.79 9.29 -12.91
C LEU A 43 -1.89 10.46 -13.33
N LYS A 44 -1.18 10.36 -14.46
CA LYS A 44 -0.24 11.40 -14.91
C LYS A 44 -0.93 12.76 -15.14
N GLU A 45 -2.16 12.73 -15.63
CA GLU A 45 -3.00 13.92 -15.84
C GLU A 45 -3.68 14.40 -14.54
N LYS A 46 -3.53 13.66 -13.43
CA LYS A 46 -4.12 13.95 -12.12
C LYS A 46 -3.03 14.03 -11.04
N LYS A 47 -2.16 15.04 -11.14
CA LYS A 47 -0.98 15.18 -10.27
C LYS A 47 -1.30 15.14 -8.77
N ASP A 48 -2.39 15.79 -8.35
CA ASP A 48 -2.83 15.78 -6.94
C ASP A 48 -3.16 14.37 -6.42
N GLU A 49 -3.81 13.54 -7.25
CA GLU A 49 -4.12 12.16 -6.89
C GLU A 49 -2.85 11.29 -6.87
N LEU A 50 -1.93 11.54 -7.80
CA LEU A 50 -0.64 10.84 -7.85
C LEU A 50 0.24 11.18 -6.62
N ASP A 51 0.34 12.45 -6.24
CA ASP A 51 1.05 12.87 -5.02
C ASP A 51 0.42 12.28 -3.76
N SER A 52 -0.92 12.25 -3.72
CA SER A 52 -1.64 11.60 -2.63
C SER A 52 -1.36 10.10 -2.58
N LEU A 53 -1.23 9.42 -3.71
CA LEU A 53 -0.87 8.00 -3.77
C LEU A 53 0.56 7.76 -3.26
N ILE A 54 1.53 8.53 -3.77
CA ILE A 54 2.93 8.41 -3.37
C ILE A 54 3.06 8.62 -1.86
N THR A 55 2.47 9.69 -1.34
CA THR A 55 2.48 9.99 0.10
C THR A 55 1.83 8.86 0.90
N ALA A 56 0.65 8.38 0.49
CA ALA A 56 -0.05 7.33 1.22
C ALA A 56 0.76 6.02 1.28
N VAL A 57 1.36 5.59 0.16
CA VAL A 57 2.14 4.35 0.08
C VAL A 57 3.46 4.47 0.85
N THR A 58 4.21 5.56 0.62
CA THR A 58 5.55 5.75 1.23
C THR A 58 5.48 5.95 2.75
N THR A 59 4.41 6.55 3.26
CA THR A 59 4.20 6.77 4.70
C THR A 59 3.47 5.63 5.40
N GLY A 60 3.06 4.58 4.69
CA GLY A 60 2.27 3.51 5.29
C GLY A 60 0.87 3.95 5.74
N GLY A 61 0.33 5.02 5.13
CA GLY A 61 -0.95 5.61 5.52
C GLY A 61 -0.92 6.37 6.86
N ALA A 62 0.24 6.90 7.27
CA ALA A 62 0.37 7.66 8.51
C ALA A 62 -0.48 8.94 8.55
N HIS A 63 -0.78 9.50 7.37
CA HIS A 63 -1.59 10.70 7.23
C HIS A 63 -2.86 10.44 6.40
N PRO A 64 -3.97 11.13 6.70
CA PRO A 64 -5.14 11.12 5.84
C PRO A 64 -4.77 11.52 4.41
N SER A 65 -5.22 10.74 3.44
CA SER A 65 -4.93 10.94 2.02
C SER A 65 -6.22 11.12 1.22
N LYS A 66 -6.12 11.78 0.06
CA LYS A 66 -7.24 11.95 -0.87
C LYS A 66 -7.56 10.65 -1.60
N CYS A 67 -8.73 10.61 -2.24
CA CYS A 67 -9.10 9.49 -3.11
C CYS A 67 -8.17 9.48 -4.32
N VAL A 68 -7.75 8.29 -4.73
CA VAL A 68 -6.95 8.06 -5.94
C VAL A 68 -7.80 7.24 -6.87
N THR A 69 -8.24 7.81 -7.99
CA THR A 69 -9.35 7.30 -8.77
C THR A 69 -8.96 6.90 -10.19
N ILE A 70 -9.52 5.80 -10.66
CA ILE A 70 -9.43 5.37 -12.06
C ILE A 70 -10.84 5.18 -12.63
N GLN A 71 -10.96 5.28 -13.96
CA GLN A 71 -12.21 5.00 -14.65
C GLN A 71 -12.68 3.56 -14.39
N ARG A 72 -13.96 3.39 -14.05
CA ARG A 72 -14.63 2.10 -13.91
C ARG A 72 -14.90 1.51 -15.29
N THR A 73 -14.57 0.23 -15.47
CA THR A 73 -15.01 -0.55 -16.64
C THR A 73 -16.46 -1.01 -16.47
N LEU A 74 -17.15 -1.35 -17.55
CA LEU A 74 -18.56 -1.80 -17.50
C LEU A 74 -18.78 -2.99 -16.54
N ASP A 75 -17.81 -3.88 -16.43
CA ASP A 75 -17.85 -5.05 -15.54
C ASP A 75 -17.11 -4.84 -14.20
N GLY A 76 -16.55 -3.65 -13.98
CA GLY A 76 -15.78 -3.28 -12.79
C GLY A 76 -14.42 -3.96 -12.64
N ARG A 77 -13.96 -4.74 -13.64
CA ARG A 77 -12.69 -5.49 -13.59
C ARG A 77 -11.59 -4.78 -14.38
N LEU A 78 -10.41 -4.73 -13.78
CA LEU A 78 -9.17 -4.29 -14.41
C LEU A 78 -8.39 -5.50 -14.93
N GLN A 79 -7.89 -5.41 -16.17
CA GLN A 79 -6.97 -6.38 -16.74
C GLN A 79 -5.52 -5.85 -16.69
N VAL A 80 -4.61 -6.64 -16.13
CA VAL A 80 -3.16 -6.36 -16.12
C VAL A 80 -2.42 -7.63 -16.51
N ALA A 81 -1.53 -7.55 -17.50
CA ALA A 81 -0.71 -8.69 -17.96
C ALA A 81 -1.52 -9.99 -18.15
N GLY A 82 -2.69 -9.90 -18.79
CA GLY A 82 -3.57 -11.05 -19.06
C GLY A 82 -4.47 -11.48 -17.89
N ARG A 83 -4.23 -11.04 -16.66
CA ARG A 83 -5.04 -11.38 -15.48
C ARG A 83 -6.13 -10.34 -15.22
N LYS A 84 -7.36 -10.78 -14.97
CA LYS A 84 -8.51 -9.93 -14.62
C LYS A 84 -8.75 -9.95 -13.12
N GLY A 85 -8.96 -8.79 -12.51
CA GLY A 85 -9.31 -8.66 -11.09
C GLY A 85 -9.94 -7.31 -10.78
N PHE A 86 -10.44 -7.14 -9.57
CA PHE A 86 -10.99 -5.85 -9.16
C PHE A 86 -9.87 -4.85 -8.86
N PRO A 87 -9.95 -3.60 -9.34
CA PRO A 87 -8.84 -2.66 -9.24
C PRO A 87 -8.45 -2.37 -7.78
N HIS A 88 -9.42 -2.10 -6.92
CA HIS A 88 -9.17 -1.85 -5.49
C HIS A 88 -8.51 -3.05 -4.78
N VAL A 89 -8.90 -4.29 -5.13
CA VAL A 89 -8.29 -5.51 -4.58
C VAL A 89 -6.85 -5.70 -5.07
N ILE A 90 -6.59 -5.48 -6.37
CA ILE A 90 -5.23 -5.61 -6.94
C ILE A 90 -4.25 -4.69 -6.21
N TYR A 91 -4.59 -3.41 -6.07
CA TYR A 91 -3.69 -2.43 -5.46
C TYR A 91 -3.61 -2.56 -3.93
N ALA A 92 -4.69 -2.94 -3.25
CA ALA A 92 -4.64 -3.25 -1.82
C ALA A 92 -3.79 -4.49 -1.51
N ARG A 93 -3.85 -5.52 -2.36
CA ARG A 93 -3.01 -6.70 -2.24
C ARG A 93 -1.53 -6.36 -2.42
N LEU A 94 -1.25 -5.48 -3.37
CA LEU A 94 0.11 -5.07 -3.70
C LEU A 94 0.82 -4.37 -2.53
N TRP A 95 0.15 -3.43 -1.85
CA TRP A 95 0.79 -2.55 -0.87
C TRP A 95 0.45 -2.86 0.60
N ARG A 96 -0.61 -3.61 0.90
CA ARG A 96 -1.03 -3.84 2.30
C ARG A 96 -1.19 -5.30 2.68
N TRP A 97 -1.96 -6.07 1.90
CA TRP A 97 -2.39 -7.42 2.30
C TRP A 97 -2.09 -8.45 1.21
N PRO A 98 -0.91 -9.08 1.20
CA PRO A 98 -0.50 -9.98 0.12
C PRO A 98 -1.43 -11.20 -0.06
N ASP A 99 -2.15 -11.58 1.00
CA ASP A 99 -3.08 -12.71 1.10
C ASP A 99 -4.56 -12.32 0.90
N LEU A 100 -4.84 -11.10 0.41
CA LEU A 100 -6.20 -10.57 0.32
C LEU A 100 -7.07 -11.28 -0.74
N HIS A 101 -8.32 -11.59 -0.40
CA HIS A 101 -9.33 -12.12 -1.33
C HIS A 101 -10.41 -11.09 -1.76
N LYS A 102 -11.22 -11.48 -2.76
CA LYS A 102 -12.14 -10.59 -3.51
C LYS A 102 -13.24 -9.88 -2.69
N ASN A 103 -13.66 -10.45 -1.55
CA ASN A 103 -14.77 -9.95 -0.73
C ASN A 103 -14.31 -9.54 0.69
N GLU A 104 -13.01 -9.35 0.89
CA GLU A 104 -12.42 -9.05 2.20
C GLU A 104 -12.16 -7.56 2.40
N LEU A 105 -12.61 -6.70 1.49
CA LEU A 105 -12.44 -5.25 1.62
C LEU A 105 -13.77 -4.54 1.76
N ARG A 106 -13.78 -3.51 2.61
CA ARG A 106 -14.82 -2.50 2.67
C ARG A 106 -14.19 -1.12 2.64
N HIS A 107 -14.77 -0.20 1.88
CA HIS A 107 -14.32 1.19 1.85
C HIS A 107 -14.61 1.89 3.19
N LEU A 108 -13.73 2.80 3.60
CA LEU A 108 -13.91 3.65 4.77
C LEU A 108 -14.93 4.76 4.47
N LYS A 109 -15.55 5.32 5.52
CA LYS A 109 -16.52 6.43 5.38
C LYS A 109 -15.93 7.70 4.75
N CYS A 110 -14.62 7.90 4.83
CA CYS A 110 -13.92 9.03 4.18
C CYS A 110 -13.70 8.83 2.67
N CYS A 111 -14.00 7.64 2.13
CA CYS A 111 -13.82 7.34 0.71
C CYS A 111 -15.09 7.66 -0.07
N HIS A 112 -15.05 8.72 -0.89
CA HIS A 112 -16.18 9.15 -1.71
C HIS A 112 -16.36 8.30 -2.98
N PHE A 113 -15.31 7.60 -3.43
CA PHE A 113 -15.31 6.80 -4.66
C PHE A 113 -15.09 5.31 -4.36
N GLY A 114 -15.59 4.82 -3.23
CA GLY A 114 -15.50 3.40 -2.86
C GLY A 114 -16.05 2.49 -3.96
N PHE A 115 -15.43 1.32 -4.15
CA PHE A 115 -15.83 0.40 -5.21
C PHE A 115 -17.32 0.01 -5.16
N ASP A 116 -17.88 -0.16 -3.96
CA ASP A 116 -19.27 -0.56 -3.73
C ASP A 116 -20.29 0.54 -4.07
N LEU A 117 -19.85 1.80 -4.17
CA LEU A 117 -20.70 2.95 -4.45
C LEU A 117 -21.10 3.06 -5.93
N LYS A 118 -20.54 2.21 -6.80
CA LYS A 118 -20.89 2.09 -8.22
C LYS A 118 -20.80 3.38 -9.06
N TYR A 119 -20.05 4.39 -8.62
CA TYR A 119 -19.72 5.56 -9.44
C TYR A 119 -18.85 5.22 -10.66
N ASP A 120 -18.84 6.11 -11.67
CA ASP A 120 -18.00 5.97 -12.87
C ASP A 120 -16.50 5.96 -12.57
N SER A 121 -16.10 6.47 -11.41
CA SER A 121 -14.73 6.44 -10.90
C SER A 121 -14.61 5.52 -9.68
N VAL A 122 -13.48 4.82 -9.58
CA VAL A 122 -13.18 3.88 -8.49
C VAL A 122 -11.91 4.31 -7.76
N CYS A 123 -12.00 4.46 -6.44
CA CYS A 123 -10.84 4.67 -5.59
C CYS A 123 -10.00 3.40 -5.48
N VAL A 124 -8.70 3.52 -5.72
CA VAL A 124 -7.70 2.45 -5.60
C VAL A 124 -6.67 2.70 -4.50
N ASN A 125 -6.83 3.80 -3.74
CA ASN A 125 -5.98 4.07 -2.58
C ASN A 125 -6.19 2.95 -1.55
N PRO A 126 -5.15 2.14 -1.24
CA PRO A 126 -5.33 0.98 -0.38
C PRO A 126 -5.65 1.36 1.07
N TYR A 127 -5.34 2.59 1.50
CA TYR A 127 -5.64 3.11 2.84
C TYR A 127 -7.07 3.66 2.98
N HIS A 128 -7.83 3.71 1.88
CA HIS A 128 -9.26 4.02 1.90
C HIS A 128 -10.13 2.78 2.10
N TYR A 129 -9.50 1.62 2.27
CA TYR A 129 -10.18 0.36 2.53
C TYR A 129 -9.72 -0.23 3.86
N GLN A 130 -10.63 -0.94 4.51
CA GLN A 130 -10.37 -1.77 5.67
C GLN A 130 -10.59 -3.24 5.28
N ARG A 131 -9.71 -4.11 5.77
CA ARG A 131 -9.88 -5.55 5.64
C ARG A 131 -10.93 -6.04 6.61
N LEU A 132 -11.92 -6.78 6.10
CA LEU A 132 -12.89 -7.52 6.88
C LEU A 132 -12.26 -8.87 7.27
N ALA A 133 -12.45 -9.30 8.51
CA ALA A 133 -12.10 -10.66 8.90
C ALA A 133 -12.99 -11.65 8.13
N ALA A 134 -12.42 -12.80 7.74
CA ALA A 134 -13.21 -13.91 7.24
C ALA A 134 -14.28 -14.27 8.29
N PRO A 135 -15.51 -14.64 7.87
CA PRO A 135 -16.67 -14.81 8.77
C PRO A 135 -16.59 -15.98 9.78
N GLY A 136 -15.40 -16.37 10.25
CA GLY A 136 -15.17 -17.40 11.26
C GLY A 136 -14.15 -17.04 12.36
N ALA A 137 -13.60 -15.82 12.37
CA ALA A 137 -12.64 -15.40 13.40
C ALA A 137 -13.13 -14.13 14.10
N GLY A 138 -13.76 -14.31 15.27
CA GLY A 138 -14.01 -13.23 16.23
C GLY A 138 -15.29 -12.44 15.96
N GLU A 139 -16.39 -12.97 16.48
CA GLU A 139 -17.40 -12.22 17.23
C GLU A 139 -17.46 -10.70 16.93
N TRP A 140 -18.32 -10.34 15.98
CA TRP A 140 -18.92 -9.01 15.97
C TRP A 140 -19.68 -8.90 17.30
N GLY A 141 -19.02 -8.34 18.32
CA GLY A 141 -19.63 -7.89 19.57
C GLY A 141 -20.57 -6.70 19.33
N GLY A 142 -21.52 -6.86 18.41
CA GLY A 142 -22.73 -6.07 18.28
C GLY A 142 -23.75 -6.63 19.26
N ARG A 143 -23.67 -6.13 20.48
CA ARG A 143 -24.59 -6.35 21.59
C ARG A 143 -26.05 -6.31 21.07
N ARG A 144 -26.73 -7.46 21.09
CA ARG A 144 -28.18 -7.58 20.83
C ARG A 144 -28.90 -6.95 22.02
N GLY A 145 -29.67 -5.90 21.76
CA GLY A 145 -30.40 -5.15 22.79
C GLY A 145 -31.51 -5.98 23.43
N VAL A 146 -31.55 -5.93 24.76
CA VAL A 146 -32.77 -6.07 25.58
C VAL A 146 -32.89 -4.79 26.38
N GLY A 147 -34.12 -4.26 26.45
CA GLY A 147 -34.43 -2.87 26.74
C GLY A 147 -34.02 -2.32 28.10
N GLY A 148 -33.93 -0.99 28.16
CA GLY A 148 -33.71 -0.22 29.38
C GLY A 148 -33.63 1.26 29.03
N VAL A 149 -34.45 2.06 29.72
CA VAL A 149 -34.84 3.43 29.42
C VAL A 149 -33.78 4.48 29.80
N THR A 150 -33.93 5.69 29.24
CA THR A 150 -33.37 7.01 29.63
C THR A 150 -31.90 7.38 29.35
N GLY A 151 -31.73 8.50 28.64
CA GLY A 151 -30.78 9.55 29.02
C GLY A 151 -29.44 9.63 28.28
N GLY A 152 -29.21 10.73 27.57
CA GLY A 152 -27.86 11.27 27.33
C GLY A 152 -27.35 11.19 25.89
N GLY A 153 -27.52 12.28 25.13
CA GLY A 153 -26.85 12.47 23.84
C GLY A 153 -25.34 12.46 23.99
N SER A 154 -24.66 11.58 23.25
CA SER A 154 -23.21 11.56 23.12
C SER A 154 -22.82 11.64 21.66
N ARG A 155 -22.34 12.83 21.27
CA ARG A 155 -21.75 13.13 19.96
C ARG A 155 -20.55 12.22 19.76
N SER A 156 -20.52 11.48 18.65
CA SER A 156 -19.31 10.76 18.23
C SER A 156 -18.25 11.80 17.85
N HIS A 157 -17.39 12.15 18.81
CA HIS A 157 -16.23 12.99 18.55
C HIS A 157 -15.25 12.22 17.66
N CYS A 158 -15.14 12.67 16.41
CA CYS A 158 -13.95 12.48 15.61
C CYS A 158 -12.79 13.08 16.41
N LEU A 159 -11.80 12.26 16.78
CA LEU A 159 -10.56 12.76 17.38
C LEU A 159 -9.82 13.58 16.32
N SER A 160 -10.00 14.89 16.37
CA SER A 160 -9.11 15.87 15.76
C SER A 160 -7.80 15.89 16.57
N PRO A 161 -6.62 15.88 15.95
CA PRO A 161 -5.41 16.34 16.62
C PRO A 161 -5.45 17.87 16.68
N LEU A 162 -5.56 18.41 17.90
CA LEU A 162 -5.38 19.82 18.21
C LEU A 162 -3.91 20.20 17.99
N TRP A 163 -3.66 21.15 17.10
CA TRP A 163 -2.33 21.74 16.93
C TRP A 163 -2.12 22.78 18.03
N THR A 164 -1.34 22.44 19.06
CA THR A 164 -0.79 23.44 19.98
C THR A 164 0.70 23.61 19.67
N GLY A 165 1.05 24.80 19.17
CA GLY A 165 2.44 25.21 19.03
C GLY A 165 3.14 25.28 20.39
N GLY A 166 4.38 24.82 20.43
CA GLY A 166 5.25 24.86 21.62
C GLY A 166 6.67 24.43 21.24
N HIS A 167 7.64 25.25 21.61
CA HIS A 167 9.03 25.27 21.17
C HIS A 167 9.84 23.99 21.50
N GLY A 168 10.79 23.66 20.62
CA GLY A 168 12.16 23.27 20.98
C GLY A 168 12.42 21.87 21.53
N THR A 169 12.88 20.96 20.67
CA THR A 169 14.12 20.13 20.77
C THR A 169 14.00 18.89 19.88
N GLY A 170 15.11 18.48 19.26
CA GLY A 170 15.17 17.73 18.00
C GLY A 170 14.59 16.29 17.96
N PRO A 171 14.46 15.72 16.75
CA PRO A 171 13.74 14.47 16.54
C PRO A 171 14.55 13.22 16.90
N LYS A 172 14.07 12.45 17.90
CA LYS A 172 14.40 11.04 18.04
C LYS A 172 13.53 10.22 17.08
N ILE A 173 14.14 9.71 16.02
CA ILE A 173 13.56 8.76 15.08
C ILE A 173 13.27 7.45 15.84
N ILE A 174 11.99 7.16 16.08
CA ILE A 174 11.53 5.86 16.55
C ILE A 174 11.44 4.96 15.31
N LYS A 175 12.52 4.22 15.03
CA LYS A 175 12.49 3.15 14.03
C LYS A 175 11.50 2.08 14.51
N ARG A 176 10.35 1.98 13.85
CA ARG A 176 9.46 0.84 14.00
C ARG A 176 10.21 -0.39 13.47
N VAL A 177 10.67 -1.21 14.39
CA VAL A 177 11.31 -2.51 14.16
C VAL A 177 10.37 -3.37 13.29
N GLN A 178 10.79 -3.59 12.05
CA GLN A 178 10.32 -4.68 11.21
C GLN A 178 10.84 -5.96 11.88
N ARG A 179 9.95 -6.71 12.52
CA ARG A 179 10.27 -8.02 13.09
C ARG A 179 10.47 -9.00 11.93
N CYS A 180 11.71 -9.18 11.50
CA CYS A 180 12.11 -10.35 10.71
C CYS A 180 12.07 -11.57 11.64
N ILE A 181 11.34 -12.60 11.25
CA ILE A 181 11.40 -13.92 11.89
C ILE A 181 12.66 -14.63 11.36
N PRO A 182 13.55 -15.19 12.21
CA PRO A 182 14.73 -15.93 11.78
C PRO A 182 14.48 -17.44 11.71
N GLY A 183 15.18 -18.11 10.78
CA GLY A 183 15.37 -19.56 10.67
C GLY A 183 15.34 -20.01 9.21
N ASN A 184 16.31 -20.71 8.61
CA ASN A 184 17.45 -21.46 9.13
C ASN A 184 18.64 -21.47 8.15
N THR A 185 19.82 -21.32 8.76
CA THR A 185 21.17 -21.87 8.49
C THR A 185 21.48 -22.71 7.24
N TRP A 186 22.59 -22.36 6.57
CA TRP A 186 23.75 -23.17 6.11
C TRP A 186 24.43 -22.36 4.98
N GLY A 187 25.73 -22.14 4.87
CA GLY A 187 26.92 -22.53 5.61
C GLY A 187 28.10 -21.78 4.96
N SER A 188 29.05 -21.35 5.77
CA SER A 188 30.18 -20.49 5.44
C SER A 188 31.28 -21.19 4.64
N SER A 189 31.91 -20.47 3.70
CA SER A 189 33.35 -20.47 3.33
C SER A 189 33.49 -19.76 1.98
N GLY A 190 34.44 -18.89 1.69
CA GLY A 190 35.61 -18.35 2.38
C GLY A 190 36.28 -17.36 1.41
N CYS A 191 36.92 -16.33 1.94
CA CYS A 191 37.59 -15.26 1.21
C CYS A 191 38.79 -15.76 0.38
N GLY A 192 39.12 -15.07 -0.71
CA GLY A 192 40.40 -15.28 -1.39
C GLY A 192 40.58 -14.46 -2.67
N ALA A 193 41.01 -13.22 -2.54
CA ALA A 193 41.64 -12.49 -3.64
C ALA A 193 43.00 -13.13 -3.95
N SER A 194 43.37 -13.26 -5.23
CA SER A 194 44.73 -12.95 -5.73
C SER A 194 44.84 -13.12 -7.24
N ASN A 195 45.42 -12.08 -7.81
CA ASN A 195 45.92 -11.94 -9.17
C ASN A 195 47.19 -12.81 -9.37
N LYS A 196 47.36 -13.46 -10.53
CA LYS A 196 48.65 -13.64 -11.26
C LYS A 196 48.52 -14.62 -12.44
N ASN A 197 48.68 -14.04 -13.63
CA ASN A 197 49.58 -14.43 -14.72
C ASN A 197 50.21 -15.84 -14.65
N SER A 198 49.99 -16.69 -15.67
CA SER A 198 51.05 -17.32 -16.49
C SER A 198 50.52 -18.49 -17.35
N SER A 199 50.78 -18.38 -18.65
CA SER A 199 51.41 -19.41 -19.50
C SER A 199 50.74 -20.77 -19.77
N ARG A 200 50.39 -20.94 -21.07
CA ARG A 200 50.67 -22.10 -21.95
C ARG A 200 49.80 -23.39 -21.79
N PRO A 201 49.85 -24.33 -22.75
CA PRO A 201 49.39 -24.24 -24.14
C PRO A 201 48.45 -25.42 -24.47
N GLY A 202 48.11 -25.60 -25.76
CA GLY A 202 47.05 -26.48 -26.24
C GLY A 202 47.25 -27.99 -26.14
N GLY A 203 46.18 -28.67 -26.54
CA GLY A 203 46.06 -30.07 -26.92
C GLY A 203 44.79 -30.19 -27.77
N PRO A 204 44.73 -31.15 -28.70
CA PRO A 204 44.24 -32.47 -28.31
C PRO A 204 45.36 -33.40 -27.82
#